data_AF-A0A1Z8PXU8-F1
#
_entry.id   AF-A0A1Z8PXU8-F1
#
_cell.length_a   1.000
_cell.length_b   1.000
_cell.length_c   1.000
_cell.angle_alpha   90.00
_cell.angle_beta   90.00
_cell.angle_gamma   90.00
#
_symmetry.space_group_name_H-M   'P 1'
#
loop_
_entity.id
_entity.type
_entity.pdbx_description
1 polymer ?
#
loop_
_entity_poly.entity_id
_entity_poly.type
_entity_poly.pdbx_seq_one_letter_code
_entity_poly.pdbx_strand_id
1 'polypeptide(L)'
;MGLNKFSFALKKGFNELNQVAKIMGDPEKTMSAQIVYFSLEKTSTGNAEIGSFGVRKISESEIGEHRAAYIRNHGNQAYLNMLDQLENTFARVRKEGIPLEEANAELRQKTEDFYQTYIHGEKITQTFRPIEMGLETLKKQSVLPSEELSKRRHIRNIEKRVGETVEISTDVVRKVWDLD
;
A
#
# COMPACT_ATOMS: atom_id res chain seq x y z
N MET A 1 -3.90 6.67 28.31
CA MET A 1 -4.47 6.25 27.01
C MET A 1 -3.91 7.17 25.95
N GLY A 2 -2.89 6.72 25.20
CA GLY A 2 -2.37 7.49 24.08
C GLY A 2 -3.44 7.63 23.00
N LEU A 3 -3.52 8.79 22.36
CA LEU A 3 -4.34 8.96 21.16
C LEU A 3 -3.96 7.88 20.15
N ASN A 4 -4.92 7.04 19.75
CA ASN A 4 -4.74 6.07 18.69
C ASN A 4 -4.21 6.82 17.44
N LYS A 5 -2.99 6.48 17.02
CA LYS A 5 -2.25 7.18 15.95
C LYS A 5 -3.04 7.21 14.64
N PHE A 6 -3.86 6.19 14.39
CA PHE A 6 -4.76 6.10 13.25
C PHE A 6 -5.93 7.09 13.33
N SER A 7 -6.47 7.29 14.53
CA SER A 7 -7.49 8.33 14.76
C SER A 7 -6.92 9.74 14.56
N PHE A 8 -5.64 9.96 14.90
CA PHE A 8 -4.94 11.20 14.60
C PHE A 8 -4.73 11.39 13.08
N ALA A 9 -4.26 10.35 12.38
CA ALA A 9 -4.07 10.38 10.93
C ALA A 9 -5.39 10.70 10.18
N LEU A 10 -6.49 10.03 10.53
CA LEU A 10 -7.81 10.33 9.97
C LEU A 10 -8.32 11.74 10.32
N LYS A 11 -8.05 12.24 11.54
CA LYS A 11 -8.36 13.64 11.91
C LYS A 11 -7.57 14.66 11.09
N LYS A 12 -6.38 14.29 10.62
CA LYS A 12 -5.56 15.09 9.70
C LYS A 12 -5.96 14.93 8.23
N GLY A 13 -7.02 14.16 7.95
CA GLY A 13 -7.53 13.93 6.59
C GLY A 13 -6.77 12.85 5.82
N PHE A 14 -5.94 12.05 6.50
CA PHE A 14 -5.27 10.93 5.86
C PHE A 14 -6.16 9.69 5.88
N ASN A 15 -6.53 9.21 4.69
CA ASN A 15 -7.22 7.93 4.51
C ASN A 15 -6.23 6.77 4.26
N GLU A 16 -4.95 7.07 4.10
CA GLU A 16 -3.86 6.10 3.95
C GLU A 16 -2.56 6.74 4.46
N LEU A 17 -1.68 5.91 5.00
CA LEU A 17 -0.28 6.24 5.25
C LEU A 17 0.56 5.55 4.17
N ASN A 18 1.48 6.29 3.55
CA ASN A 18 2.29 5.80 2.43
C ASN A 18 3.77 6.18 2.65
N GLN A 19 4.68 5.29 2.28
CA GLN A 19 6.12 5.52 2.32
C GLN A 19 6.79 4.91 1.08
N VAL A 20 7.70 5.67 0.47
CA VAL A 20 8.59 5.13 -0.57
C VAL A 20 9.60 4.21 0.11
N ALA A 21 9.55 2.92 -0.20
CA ALA A 21 10.41 1.91 0.44
C ALA A 21 11.66 1.59 -0.38
N LYS A 22 11.53 1.57 -1.70
CA LYS A 22 12.62 1.19 -2.60
C LYS A 22 12.43 1.83 -3.96
N ILE A 23 13.52 2.16 -4.63
CA ILE A 23 13.58 2.53 -6.03
C ILE A 23 14.35 1.47 -6.82
N MET A 24 13.92 1.24 -8.05
CA MET A 24 14.41 0.21 -8.93
C MET A 24 14.38 0.70 -10.38
N GLY A 25 15.15 0.06 -11.24
CA GLY A 25 15.16 0.36 -12.68
C GLY A 25 16.47 1.01 -13.11
N ASP A 26 16.42 1.65 -14.28
CA ASP A 26 17.58 2.22 -14.94
C ASP A 26 17.47 3.76 -14.86
N PRO A 27 18.40 4.45 -14.17
CA PRO A 27 18.39 5.91 -14.06
C PRO A 27 18.38 6.64 -15.40
N GLU A 28 18.96 6.02 -16.45
CA GLU A 28 19.03 6.57 -17.80
C GLU A 28 17.79 6.28 -18.65
N LYS A 29 16.92 5.36 -18.20
CA LYS A 29 15.68 5.00 -18.90
C LYS A 29 14.46 5.28 -18.04
N THR A 30 13.99 4.26 -17.32
CA THR A 30 12.77 4.34 -16.53
C THR A 30 13.04 3.76 -15.16
N MET A 31 12.69 4.54 -14.15
CA MET A 31 12.70 4.10 -12.77
C MET A 31 11.28 3.75 -12.30
N SER A 32 11.22 2.98 -11.24
CA SER A 32 9.99 2.66 -10.52
C SER A 32 10.28 2.64 -9.04
N ALA A 33 9.25 2.87 -8.24
CA ALA A 33 9.33 2.73 -6.80
C ALA A 33 8.38 1.67 -6.29
N GLN A 34 8.83 1.02 -5.23
CA GLN A 34 8.03 0.25 -4.32
C GLN A 34 7.54 1.19 -3.23
N ILE A 35 6.22 1.30 -3.12
CA ILE A 35 5.52 2.06 -2.08
C ILE A 35 4.95 1.05 -1.09
N VAL A 36 5.26 1.23 0.18
CA VAL A 36 4.54 0.53 1.25
C VAL A 36 3.42 1.42 1.73
N TYR A 37 2.25 0.82 1.96
CA TYR A 37 1.08 1.58 2.34
C TYR A 37 0.19 0.84 3.31
N PHE A 38 -0.62 1.65 3.97
CA PHE A 38 -1.54 1.24 4.99
C PHE A 38 -2.81 2.13 4.89
N SER A 39 -3.96 1.59 4.44
CA SER A 39 -5.21 2.35 4.31
C SER A 39 -6.05 2.29 5.58
N LEU A 40 -6.60 3.44 5.94
CA LEU A 40 -7.39 3.66 7.14
C LEU A 40 -8.85 3.84 6.77
N GLU A 41 -9.72 3.15 7.50
CA GLU A 41 -11.15 3.25 7.32
C GLU A 41 -11.84 3.57 8.64
N LYS A 42 -12.90 4.38 8.56
CA LYS A 42 -13.76 4.62 9.71
C LYS A 42 -14.84 3.55 9.74
N THR A 43 -14.95 2.86 10.86
CA THR A 43 -16.07 1.96 11.12
C THR A 43 -17.34 2.74 11.40
N SER A 44 -18.49 2.06 11.35
CA SER A 44 -19.79 2.61 11.76
C SER A 44 -19.84 3.05 13.22
N THR A 45 -18.93 2.54 14.06
CA THR A 45 -18.77 2.92 15.47
C THR A 45 -17.80 4.08 15.68
N GLY A 46 -17.25 4.64 14.61
CA GLY A 46 -16.34 5.80 14.64
C GLY A 46 -14.88 5.44 14.94
N ASN A 47 -14.54 4.16 15.07
CA ASN A 47 -13.18 3.69 15.25
C ASN A 47 -12.43 3.66 13.92
N ALA A 48 -11.11 3.83 13.98
CA ALA A 48 -10.24 3.66 12.84
C ALA A 48 -9.82 2.19 12.74
N GLU A 49 -10.12 1.56 11.63
CA GLU A 49 -9.67 0.22 11.29
C GLU A 49 -8.80 0.25 10.04
N ILE A 50 -8.15 -0.88 9.84
CA ILE A 50 -7.27 -1.09 8.72
C ILE A 50 -8.08 -1.60 7.53
N GLY A 51 -8.14 -0.81 6.46
CA GLY A 51 -8.81 -1.19 5.22
C GLY A 51 -7.94 -2.17 4.42
N SER A 52 -6.67 -1.81 4.23
CA SER A 52 -5.70 -2.60 3.47
C SER A 52 -4.28 -2.26 3.92
N PHE A 53 -3.35 -3.18 3.73
CA PHE A 53 -1.91 -2.93 3.86
C PHE A 53 -1.20 -3.67 2.74
N GLY A 54 -0.05 -3.16 2.34
CA GLY A 54 0.78 -3.90 1.41
C GLY A 54 1.79 -3.05 0.68
N VAL A 55 2.10 -3.52 -0.51
CA VAL A 55 3.12 -2.96 -1.39
C VAL A 55 2.46 -2.65 -2.73
N ARG A 56 2.77 -1.48 -3.28
CA ARG A 56 2.41 -1.07 -4.63
C ARG A 56 3.68 -0.70 -5.38
N LYS A 57 3.71 -0.98 -6.69
CA LYS A 57 4.73 -0.44 -7.57
C LYS A 57 4.16 0.75 -8.34
N ILE A 58 4.91 1.85 -8.42
CA ILE A 58 4.58 3.01 -9.25
C ILE A 58 5.78 3.27 -10.16
N SER A 59 5.56 3.27 -11.47
CA SER A 59 6.57 3.68 -12.44
C SER A 59 6.63 5.20 -12.55
N GLU A 60 7.79 5.73 -12.95
CA GLU A 60 7.99 7.17 -13.14
C GLU A 60 6.96 7.80 -14.10
N SER A 61 6.60 7.10 -15.17
CA SER A 61 5.59 7.54 -16.13
C SER A 61 4.18 7.65 -15.55
N GLU A 62 3.87 6.88 -14.52
CA GLU A 62 2.53 6.85 -13.90
C GLU A 62 2.33 7.96 -12.86
N ILE A 63 3.40 8.65 -12.41
CA ILE A 63 3.32 9.66 -11.35
C ILE A 63 2.33 10.78 -11.71
N GLY A 64 2.37 11.27 -12.94
CA GLY A 64 1.46 12.31 -13.42
C GLY A 64 0.00 11.87 -13.41
N GLU A 65 -0.27 10.62 -13.79
CA GLU A 65 -1.61 10.03 -13.78
C GLU A 65 -2.12 9.86 -12.35
N HIS A 66 -1.28 9.35 -11.45
CA HIS A 66 -1.59 9.24 -10.03
C HIS A 66 -1.90 10.62 -9.42
N ARG A 67 -1.10 11.65 -9.70
CA ARG A 67 -1.35 13.01 -9.18
C ARG A 67 -2.67 13.58 -9.70
N ALA A 68 -2.94 13.44 -11.00
CA ALA A 68 -4.16 13.95 -11.63
C ALA A 68 -5.43 13.25 -11.13
N ALA A 69 -5.37 11.92 -10.93
CA ALA A 69 -6.49 11.14 -10.39
C ALA A 69 -6.83 11.54 -8.95
N TYR A 70 -5.84 11.85 -8.13
CA TYR A 70 -6.04 12.14 -6.71
C TYR A 70 -6.49 13.59 -6.43
N ILE A 71 -6.08 14.59 -7.24
CA ILE A 71 -6.54 15.98 -7.08
C ILE A 71 -8.05 16.11 -7.31
N ARG A 72 -8.63 15.29 -8.20
CA ARG A 72 -10.06 15.36 -8.55
C ARG A 72 -11.01 14.84 -7.46
N ASN A 73 -10.51 14.07 -6.48
CA ASN A 73 -11.34 13.31 -5.54
C ASN A 73 -11.19 13.75 -4.06
N HIS A 74 -10.82 15.01 -3.78
CA HIS A 74 -10.50 15.48 -2.41
C HIS A 74 -9.39 14.63 -1.75
N GLY A 75 -8.25 14.55 -2.43
CA GLY A 75 -7.19 13.57 -2.20
C GLY A 75 -6.57 13.52 -0.81
N ASN A 76 -6.07 12.34 -0.47
CA ASN A 76 -5.27 12.07 0.71
C ASN A 76 -3.92 12.80 0.62
N GLN A 77 -3.71 13.81 1.48
CA GLN A 77 -2.48 14.60 1.50
C GLN A 77 -1.23 13.74 1.75
N ALA A 78 -1.31 12.63 2.51
CA ALA A 78 -0.16 11.74 2.71
C ALA A 78 0.25 11.03 1.42
N TYR A 79 -0.70 10.73 0.53
CA TYR A 79 -0.39 10.14 -0.76
C TYR A 79 0.32 11.16 -1.69
N LEU A 80 -0.13 12.41 -1.71
CA LEU A 80 0.52 13.48 -2.47
C LEU A 80 1.95 13.74 -1.95
N ASN A 81 2.13 13.80 -0.63
CA ASN A 81 3.46 13.95 -0.03
C ASN A 81 4.39 12.78 -0.41
N MET A 82 3.87 11.56 -0.49
CA MET A 82 4.65 10.40 -0.94
C MET A 82 5.04 10.53 -2.42
N LEU A 83 4.16 11.02 -3.29
CA LEU A 83 4.50 11.30 -4.69
C LEU A 83 5.58 12.39 -4.80
N ASP A 84 5.51 13.44 -3.99
CA ASP A 84 6.56 14.47 -3.94
C ASP A 84 7.90 13.88 -3.47
N GLN A 85 7.88 13.02 -2.44
CA GLN A 85 9.07 12.29 -1.99
C GLN A 85 9.65 11.41 -3.11
N LEU A 86 8.79 10.71 -3.85
CA LEU A 86 9.18 9.85 -4.96
C LEU A 86 9.88 10.64 -6.07
N GLU A 87 9.29 11.75 -6.52
CA GLU A 87 9.89 12.61 -7.55
C GLU A 87 11.24 13.18 -7.10
N ASN A 88 11.35 13.60 -5.84
CA ASN A 88 12.61 14.09 -5.28
C ASN A 88 13.68 12.99 -5.25
N THR A 89 13.31 11.77 -4.84
CA THR A 89 14.25 10.63 -4.84
C THR A 89 14.72 10.29 -6.25
N PHE A 90 13.83 10.28 -7.25
CA PHE A 90 14.22 10.08 -8.65
C PHE A 90 15.13 11.20 -9.17
N ALA A 91 14.84 12.45 -8.80
CA ALA A 91 15.68 13.58 -9.16
C ALA A 91 17.09 13.46 -8.55
N ARG A 92 17.22 13.03 -7.29
CA ARG A 92 18.52 12.80 -6.65
C ARG A 92 19.34 11.73 -7.37
N VAL A 93 18.73 10.59 -7.69
CA VAL A 93 19.44 9.53 -8.42
C VAL A 93 19.85 9.99 -9.82
N ARG A 94 18.96 10.64 -10.58
CA ARG A 94 19.25 11.02 -11.97
C ARG A 94 20.13 12.26 -12.11
N LYS A 95 19.87 13.32 -11.34
CA LYS A 95 20.52 14.63 -11.49
C LYS A 95 21.75 14.79 -10.62
N GLU A 96 21.70 14.26 -9.40
CA GLU A 96 22.82 14.36 -8.46
C GLU A 96 23.76 13.15 -8.58
N GLY A 97 23.36 12.11 -9.32
CA GLY A 97 24.18 10.93 -9.58
C GLY A 97 24.34 10.00 -8.38
N ILE A 98 23.43 10.09 -7.40
CA ILE A 98 23.47 9.23 -6.21
C ILE A 98 23.23 7.77 -6.63
N PRO A 99 24.09 6.82 -6.22
CA PRO A 99 23.89 5.40 -6.49
C PRO A 99 22.52 4.91 -5.98
N LEU A 100 21.89 4.01 -6.74
CA LEU A 100 20.60 3.41 -6.37
C LEU A 100 20.68 2.70 -5.02
N GLU A 101 21.81 2.06 -4.73
CA GLU A 101 22.07 1.37 -3.47
C GLU A 101 22.06 2.35 -2.28
N GLU A 102 22.68 3.51 -2.44
CA GLU A 102 22.73 4.55 -1.40
C GLU A 102 21.34 5.15 -1.15
N ALA A 103 20.64 5.51 -2.22
CA ALA A 103 19.26 5.99 -2.13
C ALA A 103 18.33 4.94 -1.49
N ASN A 104 18.49 3.66 -1.82
CA ASN A 104 17.71 2.58 -1.21
C ASN A 104 18.06 2.33 0.26
N ALA A 105 19.31 2.50 0.67
CA ALA A 105 19.69 2.41 2.08
C ALA A 105 19.01 3.50 2.91
N GLU A 106 18.98 4.74 2.42
CA GLU A 106 18.23 5.83 3.07
C GLU A 106 16.73 5.55 3.15
N LEU A 107 16.13 5.05 2.05
CA LEU A 107 14.71 4.72 2.04
C LEU A 107 14.36 3.58 2.99
N ARG A 108 15.24 2.57 3.13
CA ARG A 108 15.06 1.49 4.10
C ARG A 108 15.03 2.03 5.53
N GLN A 109 15.96 2.92 5.88
CA GLN A 109 15.94 3.57 7.20
C GLN A 109 14.66 4.37 7.42
N LYS A 110 14.24 5.19 6.44
CA LYS A 110 12.97 5.93 6.54
C LYS A 110 11.76 5.02 6.67
N THR A 111 11.80 3.84 6.05
CA THR A 111 10.72 2.84 6.13
C THR A 111 10.69 2.17 7.50
N GLU A 112 11.84 1.88 8.10
CA GLU A 112 11.93 1.42 9.49
C GLU A 112 11.43 2.50 10.45
N ASP A 113 11.86 3.76 10.30
CA ASP A 113 11.39 4.89 11.12
C ASP A 113 9.88 5.08 11.02
N PHE A 114 9.33 4.96 9.80
CA PHE A 114 7.90 4.99 9.54
C PHE A 114 7.17 3.84 10.24
N TYR A 115 7.70 2.62 10.15
CA TYR A 115 7.16 1.44 10.84
C TYR A 115 7.15 1.65 12.36
N GLN A 116 8.28 2.06 12.95
CA GLN A 116 8.37 2.33 14.39
C GLN A 116 7.42 3.44 14.84
N THR A 117 7.27 4.48 14.03
CA THR A 117 6.43 5.63 14.36
C THR A 117 4.95 5.28 14.32
N TYR A 118 4.48 4.63 13.25
CA TYR A 118 3.05 4.50 12.96
C TYR A 118 2.47 3.11 13.16
N ILE A 119 3.30 2.07 13.17
CA ILE A 119 2.84 0.68 13.05
C ILE A 119 3.28 -0.17 14.24
N HIS A 120 4.47 0.06 14.79
CA HIS A 120 4.99 -0.74 15.90
C HIS A 120 4.09 -0.67 17.14
N GLY A 121 3.76 -1.84 17.68
CA GLY A 121 2.89 -2.00 18.85
C GLY A 121 1.39 -1.85 18.56
N GLU A 122 1.01 -1.51 17.32
CA GLU A 122 -0.39 -1.40 16.93
C GLU A 122 -0.93 -2.77 16.48
N LYS A 123 -2.21 -3.04 16.78
CA LYS A 123 -2.90 -4.22 16.27
C LYS A 123 -3.34 -3.96 14.83
N ILE A 124 -2.90 -4.82 13.91
CA ILE A 124 -3.16 -4.68 12.48
C ILE A 124 -4.16 -5.75 12.05
N THR A 125 -5.29 -5.35 11.45
CA THR A 125 -6.36 -6.29 11.07
C THR A 125 -6.85 -6.04 9.66
N GLN A 126 -6.83 -7.02 8.76
CA GLN A 126 -7.39 -6.87 7.42
C GLN A 126 -8.74 -7.55 7.32
N THR A 127 -9.71 -6.84 6.75
CA THR A 127 -11.01 -7.40 6.40
C THR A 127 -11.02 -7.77 4.92
N PHE A 128 -11.32 -9.02 4.61
CA PHE A 128 -11.34 -9.52 3.23
C PHE A 128 -12.51 -8.95 2.45
N ARG A 129 -12.21 -8.10 1.46
CA ARG A 129 -13.24 -7.46 0.60
C ARG A 129 -13.34 -8.14 -0.76
N PRO A 130 -14.55 -8.26 -1.34
CA PRO A 130 -14.75 -8.85 -2.66
C PRO A 130 -13.88 -8.22 -3.76
N ILE A 131 -13.72 -6.89 -3.72
CA ILE A 131 -12.96 -6.11 -4.70
C ILE A 131 -11.48 -6.46 -4.62
N GLU A 132 -10.89 -6.43 -3.42
CA GLU A 132 -9.47 -6.72 -3.19
C GLU A 132 -9.13 -8.19 -3.47
N MET A 133 -10.09 -9.10 -3.25
CA MET A 133 -9.96 -10.52 -3.57
C MET A 133 -10.19 -10.82 -5.06
N GLY A 134 -10.44 -9.80 -5.89
CA GLY A 134 -10.68 -9.96 -7.32
C GLY A 134 -11.92 -10.80 -7.66
N LEU A 135 -12.86 -10.95 -6.72
CA LEU A 135 -13.98 -11.87 -6.83
C LEU A 135 -14.87 -11.56 -8.04
N GLU A 136 -15.12 -10.29 -8.30
CA GLU A 136 -15.93 -9.84 -9.45
C GLU A 136 -15.24 -10.14 -10.79
N THR A 137 -13.93 -9.95 -10.87
CA THR A 137 -13.13 -10.30 -12.04
C THR A 137 -13.12 -11.81 -12.25
N LEU A 138 -12.91 -12.58 -11.19
CA LEU A 138 -12.89 -14.03 -11.20
C LEU A 138 -14.26 -14.60 -11.63
N LYS A 139 -15.37 -14.02 -11.18
CA LYS A 139 -16.72 -14.41 -11.62
C LYS A 139 -16.90 -14.25 -13.13
N LYS A 140 -16.44 -13.12 -13.67
CA LYS A 140 -16.56 -12.75 -15.10
C LYS A 140 -15.56 -13.47 -16.03
N GLN A 141 -14.49 -14.06 -15.50
CA GLN A 141 -13.45 -14.72 -16.30
C GLN A 141 -13.97 -16.00 -16.97
N SER A 142 -13.89 -16.10 -18.30
CA SER A 142 -14.20 -17.36 -19.00
C SER A 142 -13.08 -18.39 -18.79
N VAL A 143 -13.45 -19.65 -18.55
CA VAL A 143 -12.53 -20.79 -18.41
C VAL A 143 -12.98 -21.95 -19.29
N LEU A 144 -12.10 -22.91 -19.54
CA LEU A 144 -12.47 -24.12 -20.29
C LEU A 144 -13.55 -24.91 -19.52
N PRO A 145 -14.43 -25.66 -20.21
CA PRO A 145 -15.48 -26.45 -19.54
C PRO A 145 -14.94 -27.43 -18.48
N SER A 146 -13.74 -27.97 -18.69
CA SER A 146 -13.03 -28.86 -17.75
C SER A 146 -12.60 -28.16 -16.46
N GLU A 147 -12.51 -26.83 -16.44
CA GLU A 147 -12.02 -26.03 -15.31
C GLU A 147 -13.15 -25.35 -14.53
N GLU A 148 -14.37 -25.36 -15.07
CA GLU A 148 -15.54 -24.66 -14.52
C GLU A 148 -15.87 -25.10 -13.08
N LEU A 149 -15.73 -26.40 -12.78
CA LEU A 149 -15.90 -26.93 -11.43
C LEU A 149 -14.84 -26.41 -10.45
N SER A 150 -13.58 -26.31 -10.89
CA SER A 150 -12.48 -25.77 -10.10
C SER A 150 -12.70 -24.29 -9.81
N LYS A 151 -13.04 -23.51 -10.85
CA LYS A 151 -13.37 -22.09 -10.74
C LYS A 151 -14.51 -21.85 -9.74
N ARG A 152 -15.62 -22.60 -9.84
CA ARG A 152 -16.76 -22.47 -8.90
C ARG A 152 -16.38 -22.79 -7.46
N ARG A 153 -15.53 -23.79 -7.22
CA ARG A 153 -15.01 -24.09 -5.87
C ARG A 153 -14.12 -22.96 -5.36
N HIS A 154 -13.27 -22.41 -6.20
CA HIS A 154 -12.40 -21.30 -5.85
C HIS A 154 -13.20 -20.04 -5.48
N ILE A 155 -14.18 -19.65 -6.30
CA ILE A 155 -15.11 -18.55 -6.02
C ILE A 155 -15.81 -18.75 -4.68
N ARG A 156 -16.37 -19.95 -4.43
CA ARG A 156 -17.07 -20.25 -3.17
C ARG A 156 -16.14 -20.16 -1.95
N ASN A 157 -14.88 -20.55 -2.08
CA ASN A 157 -13.91 -20.44 -0.99
C ASN A 157 -13.55 -18.98 -0.71
N ILE A 158 -13.45 -18.14 -1.74
CA ILE A 158 -13.27 -16.69 -1.59
C ILE A 158 -14.50 -16.07 -0.91
N GLU A 159 -15.70 -16.39 -1.39
CA GLU A 159 -16.96 -15.87 -0.83
C GLU A 159 -17.13 -16.19 0.66
N LYS A 160 -16.69 -17.37 1.11
CA LYS A 160 -16.71 -17.74 2.54
C LYS A 160 -15.84 -16.86 3.43
N ARG A 161 -14.82 -16.22 2.86
CA ARG A 161 -13.88 -15.36 3.59
C ARG A 161 -14.26 -13.89 3.51
N VAL A 162 -15.18 -13.52 2.62
CA VAL A 162 -15.64 -12.13 2.51
C VAL A 162 -16.21 -11.66 3.85
N GLY A 163 -15.72 -10.53 4.34
CA GLY A 163 -16.10 -9.96 5.64
C GLY A 163 -15.39 -10.59 6.84
N GLU A 164 -14.57 -11.63 6.65
CA GLU A 164 -13.68 -12.12 7.70
C GLU A 164 -12.60 -11.07 7.97
N THR A 165 -12.38 -10.77 9.25
CA THR A 165 -11.31 -9.89 9.72
C THR A 165 -10.23 -10.74 10.38
N VAL A 166 -9.01 -10.69 9.86
CA VAL A 166 -7.86 -11.41 10.40
C VAL A 166 -6.83 -10.45 10.95
N GLU A 167 -6.21 -10.83 12.06
CA GLU A 167 -5.04 -10.11 12.58
C GLU A 167 -3.80 -10.49 11.76
N ILE A 168 -3.03 -9.48 11.39
CA ILE A 168 -1.76 -9.63 10.67
C ILE A 168 -0.65 -9.46 11.70
N SER A 169 0.20 -10.47 11.81
CA SER A 169 1.33 -10.40 12.73
C SER A 169 2.34 -9.36 12.25
N THR A 170 3.05 -8.78 13.22
CA THR A 170 4.19 -7.89 13.00
C THR A 170 5.20 -8.48 12.00
N ASP A 171 5.55 -9.76 12.13
CA ASP A 171 6.53 -10.42 11.26
C ASP A 171 6.10 -10.42 9.80
N VAL A 172 4.79 -10.59 9.54
CA VAL A 172 4.26 -10.53 8.17
C VAL A 172 4.40 -9.12 7.61
N VAL A 173 4.09 -8.08 8.40
CA VAL A 173 4.23 -6.69 7.94
C VAL A 173 5.68 -6.37 7.62
N ARG A 174 6.61 -6.67 8.53
CA ARG A 174 8.04 -6.39 8.34
C ARG A 174 8.60 -7.12 7.12
N LYS A 175 8.23 -8.39 6.92
CA LYS A 175 8.60 -9.16 5.74
C LYS A 175 8.04 -8.58 4.45
N VAL A 176 6.76 -8.18 4.44
CA VAL A 176 6.12 -7.58 3.24
C VAL A 176 6.78 -6.24 2.89
N TRP A 177 7.28 -5.50 3.89
CA TRP A 177 7.94 -4.22 3.70
C TRP A 177 9.46 -4.29 3.52
N ASP A 178 10.04 -5.49 3.38
CA ASP A 178 11.48 -5.71 3.18
C ASP A 178 12.34 -5.13 4.32
N LEU A 179 11.81 -5.17 5.56
CA LEU A 179 12.51 -4.71 6.75
C LEU A 179 13.34 -5.82 7.40
N ASP A 180 12.95 -7.09 7.21
CA ASP A 180 13.57 -8.30 7.78
C ASP A 180 14.15 -9.23 6.72
#